data_AF-A0A0H3ZML1-F1
#
_entry.id   AF-A0A0H3ZML1-F1
#
_cell.length_a   1.000
_cell.length_b   1.000
_cell.length_c   1.000
_cell.angle_alpha   90.00
_cell.angle_beta   90.00
_cell.angle_gamma   90.00
#
_symmetry.space_group_name_H-M   'P 1'
#
loop_
_entity.id
_entity.type
_entity.pdbx_description
1 polymer ?
#
loop_
_entity_poly.entity_id
_entity_poly.type
_entity_poly.pdbx_seq_one_letter_code
_entity_poly.pdbx_strand_id
1 'polypeptide(L)'
;MLRTTVILFVSVMLNGCQISPIKSNGLADYRATVISSQLPQELGSITLVNAQSEGDSVTLVFVKKKTLNMDRLVEKVAVIFCDNIEIRPLLESGISYRIITLGKMRK
;
A
#
# COMPACT_ATOMS: atom_id res chain seq x y z
N MET A 1 37.51 38.22 48.30
CA MET A 1 37.34 36.79 47.99
C MET A 1 35.96 36.59 47.39
N LEU A 2 35.85 36.61 46.07
CA LEU A 2 34.58 36.51 45.36
C LEU A 2 34.36 35.04 44.97
N ARG A 3 33.35 34.40 45.58
CA ARG A 3 32.95 33.02 45.28
C ARG A 3 32.17 33.00 43.97
N THR A 4 32.81 32.58 42.89
CA THR A 4 32.16 32.41 41.58
C THR A 4 31.53 31.02 41.51
N THR A 5 30.23 30.93 41.76
CA THR A 5 29.45 29.69 41.62
C THR A 5 29.13 29.51 40.13
N VAL A 6 29.81 28.58 39.46
CA VAL A 6 29.58 28.25 38.04
C VAL A 6 28.36 27.34 37.95
N ILE A 7 27.23 27.87 37.48
CA ILE A 7 26.01 27.09 37.21
C ILE A 7 26.14 26.50 35.80
N LEU A 8 26.42 25.20 35.72
CA LEU A 8 26.50 24.45 34.47
C LEU A 8 25.07 24.11 34.01
N PHE A 9 24.51 24.88 33.07
CA PHE A 9 23.25 24.54 32.40
C PHE A 9 23.50 23.41 31.39
N VAL A 10 23.25 22.17 31.79
CA VAL A 10 23.26 21.01 30.87
C VAL A 10 21.93 21.01 30.13
N SER A 11 21.90 21.64 28.96
CA SER A 11 20.79 21.48 28.01
C SER A 11 20.86 20.08 27.40
N VAL A 12 20.08 19.15 27.95
CA VAL A 12 19.84 17.83 27.35
C VAL A 12 19.03 18.08 26.08
N MET A 13 19.73 18.16 24.95
CA MET A 13 19.13 18.10 23.61
C MET A 13 18.59 16.68 23.43
N LEU A 14 17.36 16.44 23.90
CA LEU A 14 16.55 15.34 23.38
C LEU A 14 16.31 15.66 21.90
N ASN A 15 17.24 15.24 21.06
CA ASN A 15 16.98 15.04 19.64
C ASN A 15 15.91 13.96 19.57
N GLY A 16 14.65 14.37 19.65
CA GLY A 16 13.54 13.51 19.31
C GLY A 16 13.82 12.95 17.92
N CYS A 17 13.91 11.63 17.81
CA CYS A 17 13.89 10.98 16.51
C CYS A 17 12.63 11.50 15.81
N GLN A 18 12.80 12.38 14.83
CA GLN A 18 11.75 12.66 13.87
C GLN A 18 11.44 11.31 13.24
N ILE A 19 10.34 10.69 13.68
CA ILE A 19 9.76 9.54 13.01
C ILE A 19 9.46 10.05 11.60
N SER A 20 10.38 9.73 10.69
CA SER A 20 10.16 9.94 9.29
C SER A 20 8.92 9.11 8.97
N PRO A 21 7.83 9.69 8.43
CA PRO A 21 6.71 8.88 8.02
C PRO A 21 7.29 7.79 7.12
N ILE A 22 7.03 6.53 7.45
CA ILE A 22 7.38 5.39 6.58
C ILE A 22 6.89 5.81 5.21
N LYS A 23 7.83 6.13 4.30
CA LYS A 23 7.49 6.63 2.96
C LYS A 23 6.49 5.64 2.40
N SER A 24 5.31 6.10 2.00
CA SER A 24 4.21 5.25 1.51
C SER A 24 4.70 4.21 0.48
N ASN A 25 5.77 4.55 -0.26
CA ASN A 25 6.52 3.68 -1.14
C ASN A 25 6.95 2.33 -0.52
N GLY A 26 7.51 2.32 0.70
CA GLY A 26 7.94 1.08 1.35
C GLY A 26 6.77 0.19 1.76
N LEU A 27 5.62 0.80 2.05
CA LEU A 27 4.42 0.08 2.46
C LEU A 27 3.67 -0.49 1.22
N ALA A 28 3.64 0.25 0.11
CA ALA A 28 3.17 -0.26 -1.17
C ALA A 28 4.03 -1.43 -1.66
N ASP A 29 5.35 -1.33 -1.54
CA ASP A 29 6.29 -2.39 -1.91
C ASP A 29 6.13 -3.67 -1.09
N TYR A 30 6.04 -3.52 0.23
CA TYR A 30 5.75 -4.63 1.12
C TYR A 30 4.43 -5.34 0.74
N ARG A 31 3.35 -4.57 0.50
CA ARG A 31 2.06 -5.16 0.12
C ARG A 31 2.12 -5.86 -1.23
N ALA A 32 2.77 -5.27 -2.23
CA ALA A 32 2.96 -5.93 -3.53
C ALA A 32 3.72 -7.25 -3.39
N THR A 33 4.76 -7.29 -2.57
CA THR A 33 5.56 -8.50 -2.29
C THR A 33 4.74 -9.58 -1.58
N VAL A 34 3.94 -9.20 -0.58
CA VAL A 34 3.07 -10.16 0.11
C VAL A 34 2.04 -10.75 -0.85
N ILE A 35 1.41 -9.92 -1.67
CA ILE A 35 0.41 -10.38 -2.64
C ILE A 35 1.07 -11.25 -3.71
N SER A 36 2.25 -10.86 -4.20
CA SER A 36 2.96 -11.60 -5.25
C SER A 36 3.40 -13.00 -4.80
N SER A 37 3.70 -13.18 -3.52
CA SER A 37 4.04 -14.48 -2.94
C SER A 37 2.89 -15.51 -2.99
N GLN A 38 1.65 -15.05 -3.20
CA GLN A 38 0.45 -15.89 -3.23
C GLN A 38 -0.08 -16.11 -4.65
N LEU A 39 0.68 -15.71 -5.67
CA LEU A 39 0.26 -15.82 -7.08
C LEU A 39 0.56 -17.19 -7.68
N PRO A 40 -0.27 -17.66 -8.64
CA PRO A 40 -1.51 -17.04 -9.11
C PRO A 40 -2.68 -17.29 -8.15
N GLN A 41 -3.53 -16.28 -7.95
CA GLN A 41 -4.68 -16.38 -7.04
C GLN A 41 -6.00 -16.36 -7.81
N GLU A 42 -6.84 -17.39 -7.64
CA GLU A 42 -8.16 -17.45 -8.25
C GLU A 42 -9.20 -16.71 -7.41
N LEU A 43 -9.89 -15.74 -8.01
CA LEU A 43 -10.95 -14.95 -7.39
C LEU A 43 -12.21 -15.03 -8.27
N GLY A 44 -12.91 -16.17 -8.16
CA GLY A 44 -14.11 -16.44 -8.95
C GLY A 44 -13.84 -16.46 -10.46
N SER A 45 -14.33 -15.45 -11.18
CA SER A 45 -14.22 -15.34 -12.64
C SER A 45 -12.95 -14.61 -13.14
N ILE A 46 -12.08 -14.19 -12.23
CA ILE A 46 -10.78 -13.59 -12.54
C ILE A 46 -9.67 -14.34 -11.81
N THR A 47 -8.47 -14.30 -12.38
CA THR A 47 -7.26 -14.82 -11.75
C THR A 47 -6.26 -13.69 -11.63
N LEU A 48 -5.79 -13.39 -10.42
CA LEU A 48 -4.68 -12.47 -10.20
C LEU A 48 -3.39 -13.19 -10.63
N VAL A 49 -2.65 -12.59 -11.56
CA VAL A 49 -1.44 -13.18 -12.16
C VAL A 49 -0.19 -12.36 -11.90
N ASN A 50 -0.33 -11.08 -11.56
CA ASN A 50 0.81 -10.23 -11.21
C ASN A 50 0.38 -9.19 -10.17
N ALA A 51 1.29 -8.86 -9.26
CA ALA A 51 1.16 -7.80 -8.28
C ALA A 51 2.52 -7.11 -8.15
N GLN A 52 2.56 -5.82 -8.41
CA GLN A 52 3.79 -5.02 -8.41
C GLN A 52 3.55 -3.64 -7.81
N SER A 53 4.57 -3.07 -7.20
CA SER A 53 4.58 -1.71 -6.63
C SER A 53 5.30 -0.75 -7.58
N GLU A 54 4.81 0.48 -7.66
CA GLU A 54 5.52 1.59 -8.29
C GLU A 54 5.24 2.86 -7.47
N GLY A 55 6.26 3.35 -6.76
CA GLY A 55 6.06 4.44 -5.80
C GLY A 55 5.05 4.05 -4.73
N ASP A 56 4.02 4.86 -4.56
CA ASP A 56 2.90 4.67 -3.64
C ASP A 56 1.74 3.85 -4.24
N SER A 57 1.89 3.33 -5.45
CA SER A 57 0.85 2.60 -6.16
C SER A 57 1.11 1.10 -6.18
N VAL A 58 0.10 0.29 -5.83
CA VAL A 58 0.09 -1.16 -6.01
C VAL A 58 -0.72 -1.52 -7.25
N THR A 59 -0.05 -2.08 -8.25
CA THR A 59 -0.67 -2.54 -9.50
C THR A 59 -0.98 -4.03 -9.42
N LEU A 60 -2.25 -4.38 -9.63
CA LEU A 60 -2.77 -5.74 -9.66
C LEU A 60 -3.22 -6.09 -11.08
N VAL A 61 -2.67 -7.15 -11.66
CA VAL A 61 -3.00 -7.62 -13.00
C VAL A 61 -3.82 -8.90 -12.92
N PHE A 62 -5.03 -8.84 -13.45
CA PHE A 62 -5.97 -9.95 -13.48
C PHE A 62 -6.20 -10.46 -14.91
N VAL A 63 -6.33 -11.78 -15.06
CA VAL A 63 -6.80 -12.42 -16.30
C VAL A 63 -8.26 -12.79 -16.15
N LYS A 64 -9.09 -12.35 -17.10
CA LYS A 64 -10.54 -12.61 -17.09
C LYS A 64 -10.86 -13.96 -17.73
N LYS A 65 -11.58 -14.84 -17.02
CA LYS A 65 -12.06 -16.13 -17.56
C LYS A 65 -13.31 -15.96 -18.44
N LYS A 66 -14.09 -14.89 -18.20
CA LYS A 66 -15.32 -14.52 -18.94
C LYS A 66 -15.38 -13.00 -19.14
N THR A 67 -16.27 -12.54 -20.03
CA THR A 67 -16.60 -11.11 -20.16
C THR A 67 -17.13 -10.57 -18.83
N LEU A 68 -16.45 -9.58 -18.28
CA LEU A 68 -16.83 -8.92 -17.03
C LEU A 68 -17.24 -7.49 -17.32
N ASN A 69 -18.34 -7.06 -16.69
CA ASN A 69 -18.69 -5.65 -16.63
C ASN A 69 -17.70 -4.96 -15.69
N MET A 70 -16.84 -4.12 -16.27
CA MET A 70 -15.77 -3.44 -15.54
C MET A 70 -16.32 -2.40 -14.55
N ASP A 71 -17.41 -1.72 -14.89
CA ASP A 71 -18.01 -0.70 -14.02
C ASP A 71 -18.51 -1.31 -12.72
N ARG A 72 -19.23 -2.44 -12.82
CA ARG A 72 -19.67 -3.21 -11.64
C ARG A 72 -18.53 -3.82 -10.84
N LEU A 73 -17.42 -4.16 -11.50
CA LEU A 73 -16.23 -4.69 -10.82
C LEU A 73 -15.57 -3.58 -9.98
N VAL A 74 -15.37 -2.40 -10.57
CA VAL A 74 -14.77 -1.25 -9.88
C VAL A 74 -15.64 -0.82 -8.70
N GLU A 75 -16.96 -0.73 -8.88
CA GLU A 75 -17.89 -0.39 -7.80
C GLU A 75 -17.80 -1.38 -6.63
N LYS A 76 -17.85 -2.69 -6.92
CA LYS A 76 -17.71 -3.71 -5.87
C LYS A 76 -16.36 -3.67 -5.18
N VAL A 77 -15.28 -3.49 -5.92
CA VAL A 77 -13.93 -3.43 -5.35
C VAL A 77 -13.78 -2.18 -4.47
N ALA A 78 -14.31 -1.04 -4.89
CA ALA A 78 -14.30 0.18 -4.10
C ALA A 78 -15.00 -0.03 -2.75
N VAL A 79 -16.21 -0.60 -2.75
CA VAL A 79 -16.95 -0.90 -1.51
C VAL A 79 -16.15 -1.87 -0.62
N ILE A 80 -15.64 -2.97 -1.18
CA ILE A 80 -14.86 -3.96 -0.42
C ILE A 80 -13.59 -3.33 0.17
N PHE A 81 -12.90 -2.49 -0.58
CA PHE A 81 -11.64 -1.87 -0.15
C PHE A 81 -11.89 -0.79 0.90
N CYS A 82 -12.99 -0.05 0.80
CA CYS A 82 -13.40 0.94 1.79
C CYS A 82 -13.89 0.28 3.10
N ASP A 83 -14.56 -0.87 3.03
CA ASP A 83 -15.06 -1.58 4.21
C ASP A 83 -13.99 -2.46 4.88
N ASN A 84 -12.88 -2.74 4.20
CA ASN A 84 -11.81 -3.57 4.73
C ASN A 84 -10.90 -2.79 5.69
N ILE A 85 -10.87 -3.23 6.95
CA ILE A 85 -10.11 -2.60 8.05
C ILE A 85 -8.59 -2.57 7.83
N GLU A 86 -8.06 -3.45 6.99
CA GLU A 86 -6.63 -3.49 6.66
C GLU A 86 -6.29 -2.66 5.42
N ILE A 87 -7.23 -2.47 4.49
CA ILE A 87 -6.98 -1.75 3.24
C ILE A 87 -7.31 -0.26 3.41
N ARG A 88 -8.36 0.09 4.14
CA ARG A 88 -8.75 1.49 4.34
C ARG A 88 -7.63 2.37 4.90
N PRO A 89 -6.88 1.97 5.95
CA PRO A 89 -5.77 2.78 6.45
C PRO A 89 -4.65 2.96 5.43
N LEU A 90 -4.45 1.99 4.53
CA LEU A 90 -3.45 2.09 3.45
C LEU A 90 -3.88 3.15 2.44
N LEU A 91 -5.15 3.15 2.04
CA LEU A 91 -5.72 4.18 1.18
C LEU A 91 -5.63 5.56 1.83
N GLU A 92 -6.00 5.68 3.11
CA GLU A 92 -5.89 6.92 3.89
C GLU A 92 -4.43 7.40 4.03
N SER A 93 -3.46 6.47 4.04
CA SER A 93 -2.02 6.78 4.09
C SER A 93 -1.43 7.25 2.74
N GLY A 94 -2.26 7.30 1.69
CA GLY A 94 -1.85 7.73 0.35
C GLY A 94 -1.45 6.59 -0.60
N ILE A 95 -1.62 5.32 -0.20
CA ILE A 95 -1.39 4.20 -1.12
C ILE A 95 -2.54 4.13 -2.12
N SER A 96 -2.19 4.06 -3.40
CA SER A 96 -3.15 3.90 -4.49
C SER A 96 -3.15 2.46 -5.02
N TYR A 97 -4.30 1.98 -5.46
CA TYR A 97 -4.41 0.67 -6.11
C TYR A 97 -4.80 0.83 -7.58
N ARG A 98 -4.03 0.21 -8.48
CA ARG A 98 -4.28 0.19 -9.92
C ARG A 98 -4.68 -1.21 -10.34
N ILE A 99 -5.85 -1.35 -10.98
CA ILE A 99 -6.39 -2.64 -11.42
C ILE A 99 -6.31 -2.72 -12.93
N ILE A 100 -5.56 -3.70 -13.44
CA ILE A 100 -5.44 -3.99 -14.86
C ILE A 100 -6.14 -5.34 -15.10
N THR A 101 -7.04 -5.40 -16.09
CA THR A 101 -7.68 -6.66 -16.47
C THR A 101 -7.37 -7.01 -17.92
N LEU A 102 -6.73 -8.15 -18.13
CA LEU A 102 -6.41 -8.69 -19.44
C LEU A 102 -7.55 -9.61 -19.89
N GLY A 103 -8.03 -9.39 -21.11
CA GLY A 103 -8.93 -10.34 -21.78
C GLY A 103 -8.17 -11.60 -22.18
N LYS A 104 -8.84 -12.75 -22.17
CA LYS A 104 -8.30 -13.95 -22.82
C LYS A 104 -8.26 -13.68 -24.32
N MET A 105 -7.06 -13.52 -24.91
CA MET A 105 -6.90 -13.53 -26.36
C MET A 105 -7.46 -14.87 -26.86
N ARG A 106 -8.53 -14.84 -27.66
CA ARG A 106 -8.97 -16.01 -28.42
C ARG A 106 -7.83 -16.37 -29.35
N LYS A 107 -7.26 -17.56 -29.17
CA LYS A 107 -6.39 -18.20 -30.14
C LYS A 107 -7.26 -19.00 -31.10
#